data_AF-A0A0W0S949-F1
#
_entry.id   AF-A0A0W0S949-F1
#
_cell.length_a   1.000
_cell.length_b   1.000
_cell.length_c   1.000
_cell.angle_alpha   90.00
_cell.angle_beta   90.00
_cell.angle_gamma   90.00
#
_symmetry.space_group_name_H-M   'P 1'
#
loop_
_entity.id
_entity.type
_entity.pdbx_description
1 polymer ?
#
loop_
_entity_poly.entity_id
_entity_poly.type
_entity_poly.pdbx_seq_one_letter_code
_entity_poly.pdbx_strand_id
1 'polypeptide(L)'
;MNKEQALQKIVDLAKQYQIEIKEIAIALKPNQSTSPTDQSSWLNKLYSYLGGILIFAGICALIVMKWEEFNFYERVTLTLGFGFSSYILAFVCFKHPNYQKTATPLLLIALFLEPTGLIILLQEYPTLLPIGWLFIIVIIYFTHQHLAIIWDKTFILAITTVVFGCILFSCTTGTNRIFLNLGFGFLTFLLGLYYQDKSSKISDPLFLVAAVLEAGGLLTFISQHTSILMPTWGVLFVSFILFLQYGITFISTRLTVLAFITLVFLYSFFLAAFELLGVPERLKWFVLSSSLLAVSSFINHSKYQSIAGLLFFISSVVLLSVTFDVVKDKPYEILYLGLACGLIYMAIIESSRVLLFISSLATLCFILYFSSQHFPHTIGWPITLIIIGLLLVGVSGIVIKLNKKYM
;
A
#
# COMPACT_ATOMS: atom_id res chain seq x y z
N MET A 1 5.53 34.46 -45.89
CA MET A 1 4.17 33.97 -45.55
C MET A 1 4.07 33.97 -44.05
N ASN A 2 3.19 34.79 -43.48
CA ASN A 2 3.00 34.84 -42.02
C ASN A 2 2.16 33.65 -41.55
N LYS A 3 2.23 33.33 -40.24
CA LYS A 3 1.53 32.18 -39.63
C LYS A 3 0.03 32.16 -39.96
N GLU A 4 -0.62 33.32 -39.99
CA GLU A 4 -2.04 33.46 -40.34
C GLU A 4 -2.31 33.14 -41.81
N GLN A 5 -1.47 33.64 -42.72
CA GLN A 5 -1.57 33.33 -44.16
C GLN A 5 -1.34 31.85 -44.45
N ALA A 6 -0.45 31.20 -43.68
CA ALA A 6 -0.20 29.78 -43.78
C ALA A 6 -1.40 28.96 -43.29
N LEU A 7 -2.00 29.34 -42.16
CA LEU A 7 -3.18 28.67 -41.61
C LEU A 7 -4.36 28.75 -42.58
N GLN A 8 -4.58 29.92 -43.17
CA GLN A 8 -5.67 30.13 -44.12
C GLN A 8 -5.50 29.26 -45.38
N LYS A 9 -4.28 29.15 -45.89
CA LYS A 9 -3.95 28.26 -47.01
C LYS A 9 -4.18 26.78 -46.69
N ILE A 10 -3.90 26.35 -45.46
CA ILE A 10 -4.17 24.97 -45.01
C ILE A 10 -5.69 24.71 -44.94
N VAL A 11 -6.46 25.68 -44.43
CA VAL A 11 -7.93 25.58 -44.36
C VAL A 11 -8.56 25.52 -45.75
N ASP A 12 -8.09 26.33 -46.69
CA ASP A 12 -8.59 26.35 -48.07
C ASP A 12 -8.32 25.01 -48.77
N LEU A 13 -7.10 24.46 -48.60
CA LEU A 13 -6.76 23.13 -49.11
C LEU A 13 -7.60 22.02 -48.47
N ALA A 14 -7.82 22.08 -47.15
CA ALA A 14 -8.64 21.09 -46.45
C ALA A 14 -10.08 21.08 -46.96
N LYS A 15 -10.68 22.25 -47.20
CA LYS A 15 -12.02 22.37 -47.76
C LYS A 15 -12.10 21.89 -49.20
N GLN A 16 -11.10 22.24 -50.03
CA GLN A 16 -11.07 21.88 -51.44
C GLN A 16 -11.00 20.36 -51.65
N TYR A 17 -10.25 19.66 -50.80
CA TYR A 17 -10.05 18.22 -50.91
C TYR A 17 -10.86 17.40 -49.87
N GLN A 18 -11.82 18.03 -49.18
CA GLN A 18 -12.67 17.41 -48.15
C GLN A 18 -11.89 16.69 -47.04
N ILE A 19 -10.70 17.20 -46.68
CA ILE A 19 -9.84 16.59 -45.67
C ILE A 19 -10.34 17.01 -44.29
N GLU A 20 -10.65 16.04 -43.44
CA GLU A 20 -11.09 16.32 -42.08
C GLU A 20 -9.92 16.77 -41.19
N ILE A 21 -10.22 17.59 -40.17
CA ILE A 21 -9.23 18.05 -39.19
C ILE A 21 -8.52 16.86 -38.51
N LYS A 22 -9.24 15.74 -38.33
CA LYS A 22 -8.67 14.50 -37.76
C LYS A 22 -7.59 13.90 -38.66
N GLU A 23 -7.78 13.92 -39.98
CA GLU A 23 -6.82 13.39 -40.96
C GLU A 23 -5.57 14.26 -41.03
N ILE A 24 -5.74 15.58 -40.97
CA ILE A 24 -4.62 16.54 -40.88
C ILE A 24 -3.84 16.31 -39.57
N ALA A 25 -4.53 16.10 -38.45
CA ALA A 25 -3.90 15.81 -37.16
C ALA A 25 -3.18 14.45 -37.16
N ILE A 26 -3.70 13.44 -37.88
CA ILE A 26 -3.05 12.14 -38.06
C ILE A 26 -1.81 12.27 -38.96
N ALA A 27 -1.88 13.05 -40.03
CA ALA A 27 -0.76 13.28 -40.96
C ALA A 27 0.35 14.18 -40.36
N LEU A 28 -0.01 15.11 -39.46
CA LEU A 28 0.93 15.96 -38.72
C LEU A 28 1.59 15.22 -37.54
N LYS A 29 1.01 14.12 -37.07
CA LYS A 29 1.73 13.23 -36.16
C LYS A 29 2.88 12.63 -36.99
N PRO A 30 4.15 12.82 -36.59
CA PRO A 30 5.26 12.15 -37.26
C PRO A 30 4.94 10.66 -37.28
N ASN A 31 4.91 10.04 -38.47
CA ASN A 31 4.59 8.64 -38.71
C ASN A 31 4.86 7.78 -37.46
N GLN A 32 3.81 7.50 -36.68
CA GLN A 32 3.76 6.25 -35.94
C GLN A 32 3.34 5.18 -36.95
N SER A 33 4.18 4.99 -37.96
CA SER A 33 4.32 3.65 -38.50
C SER A 33 4.65 2.79 -37.30
N THR A 34 3.88 1.73 -37.12
CA THR A 34 4.16 0.65 -36.17
C THR A 34 5.47 0.02 -36.64
N SER A 35 6.57 0.68 -36.34
CA SER A 35 7.91 0.21 -36.61
C SER A 35 8.19 -0.94 -35.65
N PRO A 36 8.92 -1.99 -36.06
CA PRO A 36 9.36 -3.08 -35.17
C PRO A 36 10.09 -2.58 -33.92
N THR A 37 10.51 -1.32 -33.91
CA THR A 37 11.11 -0.56 -32.82
C THR A 37 10.22 -0.48 -31.57
N ASP A 38 8.89 -0.29 -31.69
CA ASP A 38 8.00 -0.17 -30.51
C ASP A 38 7.70 -1.52 -29.85
N GLN A 39 7.63 -2.61 -30.63
CA GLN A 39 7.52 -3.97 -30.08
C GLN A 39 8.79 -4.39 -29.32
N SER A 40 9.98 -4.00 -29.80
CA SER A 40 11.23 -4.27 -29.07
C SER A 40 11.33 -3.47 -27.75
N SER A 41 10.77 -2.25 -27.72
CA SER A 41 10.83 -1.33 -26.57
C SER A 41 10.05 -1.85 -25.35
N TRP A 42 8.85 -2.41 -25.55
CA TRP A 42 8.07 -2.96 -24.43
C TRP A 42 8.62 -4.31 -23.94
N LEU A 43 9.11 -5.17 -24.84
CA LEU A 43 9.76 -6.43 -24.48
C LEU A 43 11.02 -6.18 -23.66
N ASN A 44 11.83 -5.19 -24.04
CA ASN A 44 13.02 -4.80 -23.27
C ASN A 44 12.65 -4.32 -21.87
N LYS A 45 11.62 -3.50 -21.75
CA LYS A 45 11.10 -3.09 -20.43
C LYS A 45 10.62 -4.29 -19.63
N LEU A 46 9.85 -5.19 -20.24
CA LEU A 46 9.34 -6.39 -19.59
C LEU A 46 10.49 -7.27 -19.08
N TYR A 47 11.47 -7.60 -19.92
CA TYR A 47 12.62 -8.43 -19.52
C TYR A 47 13.47 -7.76 -18.45
N SER A 48 13.67 -6.45 -18.50
CA SER A 48 14.36 -5.71 -17.45
C SER A 48 13.60 -5.72 -16.12
N TYR A 49 12.27 -5.54 -16.15
CA TYR A 49 11.45 -5.58 -14.94
C TYR A 49 11.39 -7.00 -14.35
N LEU A 50 11.14 -8.00 -15.19
CA LEU A 50 11.04 -9.40 -14.76
C LEU A 50 12.39 -9.90 -14.23
N GLY A 51 13.48 -9.56 -14.91
CA GLY A 51 14.83 -9.87 -14.46
C GLY A 51 15.19 -9.18 -13.14
N GLY A 52 14.85 -7.89 -12.99
CA GLY A 52 15.05 -7.17 -11.73
C GLY A 52 14.26 -7.76 -10.55
N ILE A 53 13.00 -8.16 -10.79
CA ILE A 53 12.16 -8.82 -9.79
C ILE A 53 12.76 -10.17 -9.37
N LEU A 54 13.25 -10.97 -10.31
CA LEU A 54 13.88 -12.27 -10.03
C LEU A 54 15.19 -12.12 -9.24
N ILE A 55 16.03 -11.14 -9.59
CA ILE A 55 17.25 -10.82 -8.84
C ILE A 55 16.88 -10.44 -7.39
N PHE A 56 15.94 -9.52 -7.23
CA PHE A 56 15.47 -9.08 -5.91
C PHE A 56 14.92 -10.26 -5.09
N ALA A 57 14.06 -11.07 -5.68
CA ALA A 57 13.50 -12.27 -5.06
C ALA A 57 14.57 -13.27 -4.63
N GLY A 58 15.57 -13.53 -5.48
CA GLY A 58 16.68 -14.42 -5.15
C GLY A 58 17.55 -13.89 -4.01
N ILE A 59 17.80 -12.57 -3.96
CA ILE A 59 18.51 -11.93 -2.84
C ILE A 59 17.71 -12.07 -1.55
N CYS A 60 16.40 -11.75 -1.56
CA CYS A 60 15.53 -11.90 -0.41
C CYS A 60 15.48 -13.36 0.09
N ALA A 61 15.38 -14.34 -0.82
CA ALA A 61 15.40 -15.75 -0.49
C ALA A 61 16.72 -16.17 0.17
N LEU A 62 17.87 -15.69 -0.34
CA LEU A 62 19.18 -15.94 0.30
C LEU A 62 19.27 -15.35 1.70
N ILE A 63 18.79 -14.11 1.89
CA ILE A 63 18.78 -13.46 3.21
C ILE A 63 17.93 -14.26 4.19
N VAL A 64 16.74 -14.72 3.78
CA VAL A 64 15.85 -15.53 4.64
C VAL A 64 16.47 -16.89 4.95
N MET A 65 17.07 -17.57 3.96
CA MET A 65 17.73 -18.87 4.17
C MET A 65 18.94 -18.76 5.11
N LYS A 66 19.68 -17.66 5.04
CA LYS A 66 20.85 -17.39 5.88
C LYS A 66 20.53 -16.61 7.16
N TRP A 67 19.26 -16.29 7.40
CA TRP A 67 18.84 -15.43 8.51
C TRP A 67 19.33 -15.95 9.85
N GLU A 68 19.20 -17.26 10.08
CA GLU A 68 19.61 -17.87 11.33
C GLU A 68 21.14 -17.94 11.51
N GLU A 69 21.89 -17.94 10.41
CA GLU A 69 23.36 -17.93 10.44
C GLU A 69 23.93 -16.54 10.72
N PHE A 70 23.13 -15.47 10.54
CA PHE A 70 23.59 -14.11 10.77
C PHE A 70 23.71 -13.79 12.24
N ASN A 71 24.84 -13.16 12.61
CA ASN A 71 25.06 -12.60 13.93
C ASN A 71 24.18 -11.35 14.16
N PHE A 72 23.98 -10.97 15.42
CA PHE A 72 23.20 -9.80 15.80
C PHE A 72 23.56 -8.53 14.99
N TYR A 73 24.84 -8.21 14.89
CA TYR A 73 25.33 -7.02 14.17
C TYR A 73 24.97 -7.05 12.68
N GLU A 74 24.97 -8.21 12.06
CA GLU A 74 24.62 -8.40 10.66
C GLU A 74 23.12 -8.20 10.45
N ARG A 75 22.28 -8.79 11.31
CA ARG A 75 20.82 -8.62 11.29
C ARG A 75 20.42 -7.15 11.48
N VAL A 76 21.05 -6.45 12.43
CA VAL A 76 20.80 -5.01 12.68
C VAL A 76 21.28 -4.15 11.51
N THR A 77 22.45 -4.47 10.93
CA THR A 77 22.98 -3.72 9.79
C THR A 77 22.10 -3.91 8.55
N LEU A 78 21.67 -5.15 8.26
CA LEU A 78 20.78 -5.50 7.14
C LEU A 78 19.40 -4.85 7.23
N THR A 79 18.92 -4.60 8.44
CA THR A 79 17.61 -3.98 8.68
C THR A 79 17.75 -2.48 8.95
N LEU A 80 18.13 -2.11 10.17
CA LEU A 80 18.24 -0.71 10.61
C LEU A 80 19.22 0.11 9.76
N GLY A 81 20.39 -0.47 9.43
CA GLY A 81 21.41 0.21 8.64
C GLY A 81 20.95 0.54 7.22
N PHE A 82 20.38 -0.43 6.50
CA PHE A 82 19.82 -0.20 5.16
C PHE A 82 18.54 0.65 5.19
N GLY A 83 17.71 0.53 6.23
CA GLY A 83 16.54 1.38 6.43
C GLY A 83 16.95 2.85 6.55
N PHE A 84 17.87 3.16 7.45
CA PHE A 84 18.37 4.52 7.68
C PHE A 84 19.13 5.08 6.47
N SER A 85 19.94 4.24 5.80
CA SER A 85 20.63 4.64 4.56
C SER A 85 19.63 4.99 3.45
N SER A 86 18.55 4.22 3.32
CA SER A 86 17.48 4.48 2.35
C SER A 86 16.73 5.77 2.70
N TYR A 87 16.48 6.03 3.99
CA TYR A 87 15.88 7.27 4.47
C TYR A 87 16.72 8.49 4.07
N ILE A 88 18.02 8.50 4.39
CA ILE A 88 18.94 9.59 4.03
C ILE A 88 18.96 9.78 2.50
N LEU A 89 19.08 8.68 1.75
CA LEU A 89 19.14 8.74 0.29
C LEU A 89 17.83 9.32 -0.29
N ALA A 90 16.67 9.01 0.29
CA ALA A 90 15.40 9.59 -0.12
C ALA A 90 15.38 11.13 0.03
N PHE A 91 15.93 11.66 1.12
CA PHE A 91 16.05 13.11 1.31
C PHE A 91 17.00 13.75 0.31
N VAL A 92 18.11 13.09 -0.02
CA VAL A 92 19.01 13.55 -1.08
C VAL A 92 18.29 13.56 -2.43
N CYS A 93 17.52 12.52 -2.73
CA CYS A 93 16.73 12.44 -3.96
C CYS A 93 15.68 13.57 -4.08
N PHE A 94 15.11 14.07 -2.97
CA PHE A 94 14.20 15.21 -3.02
C PHE A 94 14.86 16.52 -3.45
N LYS A 95 16.17 16.69 -3.21
CA LYS A 95 16.91 17.89 -3.64
C LYS A 95 17.20 17.93 -5.13
N HIS A 96 17.05 16.80 -5.83
CA HIS A 96 17.39 16.68 -7.24
C HIS A 96 16.15 16.28 -8.07
N PRO A 97 15.67 17.13 -9.00
CA PRO A 97 14.44 16.88 -9.75
C PRO A 97 14.49 15.59 -10.59
N ASN A 98 15.68 15.19 -11.04
CA ASN A 98 15.89 13.95 -11.81
C ASN A 98 15.65 12.68 -10.99
N TYR A 99 15.81 12.74 -9.67
CA TYR A 99 15.74 11.58 -8.77
C TYR A 99 14.52 11.60 -7.85
N GLN A 100 13.64 12.60 -8.00
CA GLN A 100 12.47 12.76 -7.15
C GLN A 100 11.55 11.53 -7.17
N LYS A 101 11.48 10.82 -8.30
CA LYS A 101 10.70 9.58 -8.46
C LYS A 101 11.27 8.40 -7.65
N THR A 102 12.54 8.43 -7.28
CA THR A 102 13.22 7.40 -6.49
C THR A 102 13.06 7.62 -4.99
N ALA A 103 12.72 8.84 -4.56
CA ALA A 103 12.57 9.16 -3.13
C ALA A 103 11.42 8.39 -2.48
N THR A 104 10.28 8.23 -3.16
CA THR A 104 9.13 7.49 -2.62
C THR A 104 9.43 6.01 -2.32
N PRO A 105 9.99 5.20 -3.25
CA PRO A 105 10.33 3.81 -2.92
C PRO A 105 11.41 3.70 -1.84
N LEU A 106 12.37 4.62 -1.77
CA LEU A 106 13.38 4.65 -0.70
C LEU A 106 12.78 4.92 0.67
N LEU A 107 11.80 5.84 0.77
CA LEU A 107 11.05 6.06 2.01
C LEU A 107 10.22 4.84 2.41
N LEU A 108 9.66 4.10 1.46
CA LEU A 108 8.93 2.87 1.76
C LEU A 108 9.88 1.79 2.30
N ILE A 109 11.08 1.64 1.72
CA ILE A 109 12.09 0.72 2.24
C ILE A 109 12.46 1.11 3.68
N ALA A 110 12.72 2.39 3.95
CA ALA A 110 12.99 2.88 5.30
C ALA A 110 11.84 2.57 6.26
N LEU A 111 10.60 2.83 5.83
CA LEU A 111 9.39 2.61 6.63
C LEU A 111 9.23 1.16 7.11
N PHE A 112 9.64 0.17 6.31
CA PHE A 112 9.58 -1.24 6.70
C PHE A 112 10.82 -1.72 7.45
N LEU A 113 12.01 -1.30 7.04
CA LEU A 113 13.28 -1.80 7.58
C LEU A 113 13.64 -1.17 8.94
N GLU A 114 13.32 0.12 9.14
CA GLU A 114 13.65 0.81 10.40
C GLU A 114 12.91 0.21 11.61
N PRO A 115 11.58 0.00 11.59
CA PRO A 115 10.89 -0.64 12.71
C PRO A 115 11.37 -2.07 12.94
N THR A 116 11.62 -2.83 11.87
CA THR A 116 12.09 -4.22 11.94
C THR A 116 13.46 -4.29 12.63
N GLY A 117 14.40 -3.42 12.25
CA GLY A 117 15.73 -3.37 12.87
C GLY A 117 15.70 -2.87 14.31
N LEU A 118 14.79 -1.95 14.62
CA LEU A 118 14.57 -1.47 15.99
C LEU A 118 14.02 -2.59 16.88
N ILE A 119 13.10 -3.42 16.38
CA ILE A 119 12.59 -4.60 17.09
C ILE A 119 13.72 -5.60 17.40
N ILE A 120 14.59 -5.90 16.43
CA ILE A 120 15.71 -6.83 16.63
C ILE A 120 16.66 -6.30 17.72
N LEU A 121 16.95 -4.99 17.69
CA LEU A 121 17.79 -4.34 18.69
C LEU A 121 17.15 -4.38 20.09
N LEU A 122 15.82 -4.21 20.18
CA LEU A 122 15.07 -4.26 21.44
C LEU A 122 14.95 -5.68 22.01
N GLN A 123 14.83 -6.70 21.16
CA GLN A 123 14.77 -8.10 21.59
C GLN A 123 16.08 -8.57 22.24
N GLU A 124 17.22 -8.07 21.76
CA GLU A 124 18.55 -8.42 22.28
C GLU A 124 18.86 -7.73 23.62
N TYR A 125 18.33 -6.52 23.84
CA TYR A 125 18.59 -5.72 25.05
C TYR A 125 17.31 -5.40 25.85
N PRO A 126 16.63 -6.43 26.42
CA PRO A 126 15.35 -6.25 27.13
C PRO A 126 15.47 -5.42 28.42
N THR A 127 16.67 -5.30 28.99
CA THR A 127 16.95 -4.53 30.22
C THR A 127 17.17 -3.04 29.99
N LEU A 128 17.23 -2.57 28.74
CA LEU A 128 17.50 -1.17 28.38
C LEU A 128 16.22 -0.34 28.13
N LEU A 129 15.13 -0.61 28.84
CA LEU A 129 13.88 0.16 28.72
C LEU A 129 13.40 0.69 30.08
N PRO A 130 13.52 2.01 30.32
CA PRO A 130 12.59 2.68 31.23
C PRO A 130 11.77 3.77 30.55
N ILE A 131 12.37 4.78 29.89
CA ILE A 131 11.64 5.98 29.44
C ILE A 131 12.37 6.74 28.31
N GLY A 132 13.71 6.62 28.22
CA GLY A 132 14.54 7.39 27.28
C GLY A 132 14.27 7.10 25.80
N TRP A 133 13.97 5.85 25.44
CA TRP A 133 13.67 5.48 24.05
C TRP A 133 12.32 6.01 23.55
N LEU A 134 11.32 6.16 24.45
CA LEU A 134 10.07 6.85 24.12
C LEU A 134 10.32 8.32 23.79
N PHE A 135 11.22 8.99 24.53
CA PHE A 135 11.61 10.37 24.21
C PHE A 135 12.35 10.46 22.86
N ILE A 136 13.21 9.50 22.53
CA ILE A 136 13.90 9.49 21.22
C ILE A 136 12.89 9.29 20.09
N ILE A 137 11.92 8.37 20.24
CA ILE A 137 10.84 8.15 19.27
C ILE A 137 9.97 9.40 19.14
N VAL A 138 9.63 10.06 20.26
CA VAL A 138 8.85 11.32 20.28
C VAL A 138 9.62 12.46 19.64
N ILE A 139 10.94 12.59 19.87
CA ILE A 139 11.78 13.63 19.26
C ILE A 139 11.93 13.40 17.75
N ILE A 140 12.20 12.17 17.32
CA ILE A 140 12.24 11.79 15.91
C ILE A 140 10.88 12.09 15.26
N TYR A 141 9.79 11.77 15.95
CA TYR A 141 8.42 12.02 15.51
C TYR A 141 8.08 13.51 15.37
N PHE A 142 8.39 14.34 16.37
CA PHE A 142 8.19 15.80 16.31
C PHE A 142 9.03 16.45 15.21
N THR A 143 10.26 15.96 15.01
CA THR A 143 11.13 16.40 13.92
C THR A 143 10.53 16.03 12.55
N HIS A 144 9.95 14.83 12.45
CA HIS A 144 9.26 14.37 11.23
C HIS A 144 7.98 15.17 10.95
N GLN A 145 7.16 15.48 11.98
CA GLN A 145 5.98 16.32 11.85
C GLN A 145 6.30 17.76 11.44
N HIS A 146 7.33 18.35 12.04
CA HIS A 146 7.76 19.70 11.72
C HIS A 146 8.24 19.81 10.25
N LEU A 147 8.99 18.81 9.77
CA LEU A 147 9.41 18.74 8.38
C LEU A 147 8.24 18.51 7.40
N ALA A 148 7.25 17.70 7.80
CA ALA A 148 6.05 17.44 6.99
C ALA A 148 5.18 18.69 6.78
N ILE A 149 5.04 19.51 7.82
CA ILE A 149 4.27 20.77 7.79
C ILE A 149 4.97 21.80 6.89
N ILE A 150 6.31 21.92 6.98
CA ILE A 150 7.08 22.87 6.15
C ILE A 150 6.97 22.54 4.65
N TRP A 151 6.78 21.26 4.30
CA TRP A 151 6.82 20.78 2.91
C TRP A 151 5.43 20.54 2.29
N ASP A 152 4.35 20.96 2.98
CA ASP A 152 2.94 20.83 2.57
C ASP A 152 2.57 19.42 2.07
N LYS A 153 3.11 18.39 2.75
CA LYS A 153 2.83 16.98 2.43
C LYS A 153 1.74 16.45 3.34
N THR A 154 0.48 16.69 2.96
CA THR A 154 -0.74 16.24 3.66
C THR A 154 -0.73 14.75 4.01
N PHE A 155 -0.08 13.92 3.19
CA PHE A 155 0.08 12.48 3.43
C PHE A 155 0.94 12.16 4.66
N ILE A 156 2.05 12.89 4.85
CA ILE A 156 2.97 12.69 5.99
C ILE A 156 2.33 13.22 7.28
N LEU A 157 1.58 14.33 7.17
CA LEU A 157 0.79 14.85 8.28
C LEU A 157 -0.29 13.84 8.73
N ALA A 158 -1.03 13.24 7.79
CA ALA A 158 -2.05 12.25 8.10
C ALA A 158 -1.47 11.01 8.81
N ILE A 159 -0.38 10.43 8.28
CA ILE A 159 0.27 9.25 8.88
C ILE A 159 0.82 9.57 10.27
N THR A 160 1.53 10.69 10.42
CA THR A 160 2.09 11.07 11.72
C THR A 160 0.98 11.29 12.73
N THR A 161 -0.07 12.03 12.37
CA THR A 161 -1.17 12.34 13.30
C THR A 161 -1.92 11.08 13.77
N VAL A 162 -2.09 10.08 12.89
CA VAL A 162 -2.64 8.76 13.26
C VAL A 162 -1.72 8.04 14.25
N VAL A 163 -0.40 8.05 14.01
CA VAL A 163 0.59 7.46 14.94
C VAL A 163 0.56 8.15 16.31
N PHE A 164 0.40 9.47 16.37
CA PHE A 164 0.25 10.19 17.65
C PHE A 164 -1.07 9.93 18.35
N GLY A 165 -2.17 9.80 17.62
CA GLY A 165 -3.44 9.33 18.18
C GLY A 165 -3.29 7.96 18.84
N CYS A 166 -2.56 7.04 18.20
CA CYS A 166 -2.24 5.73 18.78
C CYS A 166 -1.34 5.84 20.03
N ILE A 167 -0.35 6.75 20.04
CA ILE A 167 0.53 6.97 21.20
C ILE A 167 -0.24 7.56 22.39
N LEU A 168 -1.10 8.56 22.17
CA LEU A 168 -1.96 9.11 23.22
C LEU A 168 -2.88 8.03 23.81
N PHE A 169 -3.41 7.15 22.96
CA PHE A 169 -4.21 6.01 23.38
C PHE A 169 -3.42 5.01 24.23
N SER A 170 -2.14 4.79 23.95
CA SER A 170 -1.24 3.92 24.72
C SER A 170 -0.75 4.55 26.03
N CYS A 171 -0.63 5.88 26.11
CA CYS A 171 -0.10 6.58 27.28
C CYS A 171 -1.15 6.95 28.35
N THR A 172 -2.45 6.79 28.07
CA THR A 172 -3.52 7.18 28.99
C THR A 172 -4.19 5.96 29.62
N THR A 173 -4.45 5.99 30.94
CA THR A 173 -5.07 4.90 31.70
C THR A 173 -6.30 5.36 32.47
N GLY A 174 -7.19 4.42 32.82
CA GLY A 174 -8.36 4.67 33.67
C GLY A 174 -9.37 5.65 33.07
N THR A 175 -9.99 6.45 33.93
CA THR A 175 -11.05 7.41 33.57
C THR A 175 -10.55 8.53 32.65
N ASN A 176 -9.27 8.91 32.75
CA ASN A 176 -8.66 9.92 31.89
C ASN A 176 -8.65 9.50 30.41
N ARG A 177 -8.53 8.20 30.15
CA ARG A 177 -8.57 7.63 28.78
C ARG A 177 -9.94 7.82 28.12
N ILE A 178 -11.03 7.78 28.89
CA ILE A 178 -12.38 7.99 28.39
C ILE A 178 -12.58 9.46 28.05
N PHE A 179 -12.37 10.36 29.01
CA PHE A 179 -12.60 11.79 28.79
C PHE A 179 -11.72 12.35 27.66
N LEU A 180 -10.44 11.95 27.63
CA LEU A 180 -9.49 12.49 26.68
C LEU A 180 -9.66 11.88 25.28
N ASN A 181 -9.87 10.57 25.14
CA ASN A 181 -10.05 9.99 23.80
C ASN A 181 -11.47 10.19 23.24
N LEU A 182 -12.51 9.99 24.06
CA LEU A 182 -13.89 10.15 23.59
C LEU A 182 -14.24 11.62 23.40
N GLY A 183 -13.89 12.47 24.37
CA GLY A 183 -14.17 13.92 24.30
C GLY A 183 -13.37 14.61 23.20
N PHE A 184 -12.05 14.36 23.11
CA PHE A 184 -11.22 14.94 22.05
C PHE A 184 -11.52 14.33 20.68
N GLY A 185 -11.85 13.02 20.62
CA GLY A 185 -12.31 12.36 19.39
C GLY A 185 -13.58 13.00 18.84
N PHE A 186 -14.59 13.20 19.68
CA PHE A 186 -15.83 13.85 19.26
C PHE A 186 -15.63 15.33 18.90
N LEU A 187 -14.78 16.06 19.64
CA LEU A 187 -14.47 17.46 19.33
C LEU A 187 -13.72 17.59 17.99
N THR A 188 -12.77 16.69 17.72
CA THR A 188 -12.06 16.64 16.44
C THR A 188 -12.98 16.24 15.28
N PHE A 189 -13.96 15.37 15.52
CA PHE A 189 -15.03 15.06 14.56
C PHE A 189 -15.85 16.30 14.21
N LEU A 190 -16.35 17.05 15.21
CA LEU A 190 -17.09 18.30 15.01
C LEU A 190 -16.25 19.36 14.30
N LEU A 191 -14.96 19.44 14.62
CA LEU A 191 -14.02 20.34 13.95
C LEU A 191 -13.86 19.95 12.47
N GLY A 192 -13.81 18.65 12.17
CA GLY A 192 -13.81 18.11 10.81
C GLY A 192 -15.03 18.54 10.02
N LEU A 193 -16.22 18.50 10.62
CA LEU A 193 -17.47 19.01 10.02
C LEU A 193 -17.43 20.52 9.79
N TYR A 194 -16.94 21.30 10.77
CA TYR A 194 -16.86 22.75 10.65
C TYR A 194 -15.93 23.21 9.51
N TYR A 195 -14.78 22.53 9.35
CA TYR A 195 -13.79 22.88 8.32
C TYR A 195 -14.06 22.27 6.95
N GLN A 196 -15.07 21.42 6.81
CA GLN A 196 -15.37 20.72 5.56
C GLN A 196 -15.57 21.69 4.39
N ASP A 197 -16.39 22.73 4.56
CA ASP A 197 -16.69 23.70 3.49
C ASP A 197 -15.53 24.66 3.21
N LYS A 198 -14.59 24.78 4.16
CA LYS A 198 -13.49 25.74 4.10
C LYS A 198 -12.21 25.15 3.49
N SER A 199 -11.89 23.88 3.79
CA SER A 199 -10.72 23.19 3.24
C SER A 199 -10.77 21.68 3.47
N SER A 200 -10.94 20.91 2.39
CA SER A 200 -10.88 19.45 2.43
C SER A 200 -9.53 18.91 2.92
N LYS A 201 -8.43 19.62 2.64
CA LYS A 201 -7.07 19.23 3.08
C LYS A 201 -6.92 19.14 4.60
N ILE A 202 -7.74 19.86 5.36
CA ILE A 202 -7.70 19.89 6.83
C ILE A 202 -8.77 18.94 7.40
N SER A 203 -9.93 18.87 6.77
CA SER A 203 -11.05 18.03 7.21
C SER A 203 -10.73 16.54 7.16
N ASP A 204 -10.07 16.07 6.09
CA ASP A 204 -9.69 14.68 5.88
C ASP A 204 -8.88 14.05 7.04
N PRO A 205 -7.74 14.62 7.48
CA PRO A 205 -6.98 14.07 8.60
C PRO A 205 -7.72 14.16 9.93
N LEU A 206 -8.57 15.18 10.14
CA LEU A 206 -9.35 15.31 11.37
C LEU A 206 -10.34 14.15 11.53
N PHE A 207 -11.03 13.75 10.46
CA PHE A 207 -11.94 12.60 10.52
C PHE A 207 -11.21 11.28 10.82
N LEU A 208 -10.00 11.08 10.29
CA LEU A 208 -9.21 9.88 10.58
C LEU A 208 -8.80 9.82 12.06
N VAL A 209 -8.37 10.94 12.63
CA VAL A 209 -7.97 11.03 14.03
C VAL A 209 -9.17 10.83 14.94
N ALA A 210 -10.29 11.48 14.61
CA ALA A 210 -11.55 11.32 15.33
C ALA A 210 -11.97 9.85 15.38
N ALA A 211 -11.93 9.15 14.24
CA ALA A 211 -12.32 7.74 14.18
C ALA A 211 -11.50 6.85 15.12
N VAL A 212 -10.18 7.04 15.18
CA VAL A 212 -9.30 6.25 16.06
C VAL A 212 -9.56 6.56 17.53
N LEU A 213 -9.70 7.85 17.87
CA LEU A 213 -9.90 8.28 19.26
C LEU A 213 -11.29 7.93 19.79
N GLU A 214 -12.34 8.10 18.99
CA GLU A 214 -13.71 7.71 19.35
C GLU A 214 -13.81 6.19 19.52
N ALA A 215 -13.21 5.40 18.62
CA ALA A 215 -13.18 3.94 18.75
C ALA A 215 -12.47 3.50 20.04
N GLY A 216 -11.29 4.06 20.31
CA GLY A 216 -10.55 3.78 21.53
C GLY A 216 -11.27 4.24 22.80
N GLY A 217 -11.87 5.43 22.76
CA GLY A 217 -12.61 6.02 23.88
C GLY A 217 -13.87 5.20 24.22
N LEU A 218 -14.67 4.84 23.22
CA LEU A 218 -15.87 4.01 23.43
C LEU A 218 -15.52 2.61 23.91
N LEU A 219 -14.48 1.97 23.35
CA LEU A 219 -14.09 0.62 23.76
C LEU A 219 -13.66 0.58 25.24
N THR A 220 -12.93 1.62 25.67
CA THR A 220 -12.48 1.75 27.07
C THR A 220 -13.62 2.11 28.02
N PHE A 221 -14.55 2.97 27.58
CA PHE A 221 -15.78 3.26 28.32
C PHE A 221 -16.59 1.98 28.57
N ILE A 222 -16.87 1.22 27.51
CA ILE A 222 -17.64 -0.03 27.60
C ILE A 222 -16.93 -1.04 28.49
N SER A 223 -15.61 -1.22 28.32
CA SER A 223 -14.83 -2.16 29.11
C SER A 223 -14.79 -1.83 30.61
N GLN A 224 -14.91 -0.54 30.98
CA GLN A 224 -14.88 -0.12 32.39
C GLN A 224 -16.26 -0.13 33.05
N HIS A 225 -17.31 0.24 32.31
CA HIS A 225 -18.65 0.47 32.88
C HIS A 225 -19.62 -0.68 32.64
N THR A 226 -19.33 -1.57 31.70
CA THR A 226 -20.21 -2.67 31.32
C THR A 226 -19.52 -3.97 31.66
N SER A 227 -20.13 -4.80 32.50
CA SER A 227 -19.71 -6.17 32.83
C SER A 227 -19.95 -7.14 31.66
N ILE A 228 -19.64 -6.70 30.44
CA ILE A 228 -19.69 -7.53 29.25
C ILE A 228 -18.61 -8.60 29.41
N LEU A 229 -19.04 -9.86 29.43
CA LEU A 229 -18.20 -11.03 29.72
C LEU A 229 -17.08 -11.27 28.68
N MET A 230 -17.21 -10.72 27.46
CA MET A 230 -16.24 -10.91 26.36
C MET A 230 -15.92 -9.61 25.62
N PRO A 231 -14.64 -9.32 25.31
CA PRO A 231 -14.21 -8.08 24.64
C PRO A 231 -14.86 -7.88 23.25
N THR A 232 -15.25 -8.96 22.59
CA THR A 232 -15.84 -8.97 21.24
C THR A 232 -17.18 -8.23 21.16
N TRP A 233 -18.02 -8.33 22.19
CA TRP A 233 -19.28 -7.59 22.26
C TRP A 233 -19.04 -6.07 22.28
N GLY A 234 -18.00 -5.63 23.00
CA GLY A 234 -17.59 -4.23 22.99
C GLY A 234 -17.23 -3.76 21.58
N VAL A 235 -16.40 -4.53 20.86
CA VAL A 235 -16.02 -4.22 19.47
C VAL A 235 -17.26 -4.16 18.57
N LEU A 236 -18.22 -5.06 18.72
CA LEU A 236 -19.46 -5.07 17.94
C LEU A 236 -20.27 -3.78 18.14
N PHE A 237 -20.53 -3.40 19.39
CA PHE A 237 -21.31 -2.19 19.70
C PHE A 237 -20.60 -0.92 19.25
N VAL A 238 -19.29 -0.79 19.53
CA VAL A 238 -18.50 0.38 19.10
C VAL A 238 -18.48 0.50 17.58
N SER A 239 -18.21 -0.61 16.88
CA SER A 239 -18.19 -0.61 15.41
C SER A 239 -19.54 -0.24 14.82
N PHE A 240 -20.65 -0.68 15.44
CA PHE A 240 -22.00 -0.32 15.01
C PHE A 240 -22.30 1.17 15.19
N ILE A 241 -21.99 1.73 16.36
CA ILE A 241 -22.20 3.16 16.65
C ILE A 241 -21.41 4.03 15.66
N LEU A 242 -20.13 3.73 15.47
CA LEU A 242 -19.27 4.51 14.58
C LEU A 242 -19.61 4.31 13.11
N PHE A 243 -20.01 3.10 12.71
CA PHE A 243 -20.55 2.85 11.37
C PHE A 243 -21.75 3.76 11.08
N LEU A 244 -22.69 3.90 12.03
CA LEU A 244 -23.83 4.79 11.87
C LEU A 244 -23.40 6.26 11.84
N GLN A 245 -22.56 6.71 12.76
CA GLN A 245 -22.08 8.09 12.83
C GLN A 245 -21.38 8.51 11.52
N TYR A 246 -20.33 7.79 11.13
CA TYR A 246 -19.57 8.10 9.91
C TYR A 246 -20.39 7.85 8.64
N GLY A 247 -21.30 6.87 8.64
CA GLY A 247 -22.18 6.57 7.52
C GLY A 247 -23.20 7.68 7.26
N ILE A 248 -23.88 8.19 8.29
CA ILE A 248 -24.81 9.33 8.18
C ILE A 248 -24.07 10.55 7.66
N THR A 249 -22.91 10.85 8.24
CA THR A 249 -22.10 11.98 7.81
C THR A 249 -21.58 11.79 6.38
N PHE A 250 -21.24 10.57 5.96
CA PHE A 250 -20.85 10.28 4.58
C PHE A 250 -21.98 10.54 3.58
N ILE A 251 -23.21 10.16 3.91
CA ILE A 251 -24.37 10.40 3.04
C ILE A 251 -24.58 11.91 2.83
N SER A 252 -24.36 12.72 3.87
CA SER A 252 -24.50 14.18 3.83
C SER A 252 -23.34 14.87 3.08
N THR A 253 -22.10 14.49 3.40
CA THR A 253 -20.88 15.22 2.99
C THR A 253 -20.27 14.69 1.69
N ARG A 254 -20.53 13.42 1.36
CA ARG A 254 -20.00 12.70 0.19
C ARG A 254 -18.46 12.73 0.10
N LEU A 255 -17.76 12.87 1.22
CA LEU A 255 -16.29 12.84 1.28
C LEU A 255 -15.74 11.41 1.14
N THR A 256 -14.64 11.25 0.39
CA THR A 256 -13.98 9.95 0.15
C THR A 256 -13.41 9.32 1.42
N VAL A 257 -12.83 10.14 2.31
CA VAL A 257 -12.23 9.66 3.57
C VAL A 257 -13.30 9.07 4.49
N LEU A 258 -14.48 9.67 4.47
CA LEU A 258 -15.59 9.21 5.28
C LEU A 258 -16.19 7.90 4.77
N ALA A 259 -16.21 7.69 3.46
CA ALA A 259 -16.53 6.40 2.86
C ALA A 259 -15.57 5.30 3.35
N PHE A 260 -14.26 5.60 3.35
CA PHE A 260 -13.24 4.69 3.84
C PHE A 260 -13.42 4.33 5.31
N ILE A 261 -13.59 5.33 6.19
CA ILE A 261 -13.82 5.11 7.63
C ILE A 261 -15.08 4.28 7.87
N THR A 262 -16.17 4.60 7.15
CA THR A 262 -17.43 3.85 7.24
C THR A 262 -17.24 2.38 6.87
N LEU A 263 -16.46 2.08 5.82
CA LEU A 263 -16.14 0.70 5.45
C LEU A 263 -15.31 0.01 6.52
N VAL A 264 -14.30 0.67 7.11
CA VAL A 264 -13.49 0.08 8.20
C VAL A 264 -14.38 -0.35 9.36
N PHE A 265 -15.31 0.49 9.80
CA PHE A 265 -16.21 0.15 10.91
C PHE A 265 -17.26 -0.90 10.51
N LEU A 266 -17.74 -0.89 9.27
CA LEU A 266 -18.63 -1.95 8.77
C LEU A 266 -17.95 -3.33 8.79
N TYR A 267 -16.71 -3.41 8.32
CA TYR A 267 -15.95 -4.67 8.32
C TYR A 267 -15.55 -5.10 9.74
N SER A 268 -15.21 -4.16 10.61
CA SER A 268 -14.97 -4.43 12.04
C SER A 268 -16.23 -4.98 12.73
N PHE A 269 -17.41 -4.45 12.40
CA PHE A 269 -18.69 -4.95 12.88
C PHE A 269 -18.93 -6.40 12.44
N PHE A 270 -18.78 -6.71 11.14
CA PHE A 270 -18.96 -8.08 10.65
C PHE A 270 -17.91 -9.05 11.21
N LEU A 271 -16.68 -8.60 11.41
CA LEU A 271 -15.64 -9.40 12.04
C LEU A 271 -16.03 -9.80 13.47
N ALA A 272 -16.50 -8.84 14.28
CA ALA A 272 -16.99 -9.11 15.63
C ALA A 272 -18.27 -9.97 15.63
N ALA A 273 -19.19 -9.75 14.68
CA ALA A 273 -20.41 -10.54 14.54
C ALA A 273 -20.12 -12.01 14.20
N PHE A 274 -19.21 -12.26 13.25
CA PHE A 274 -18.80 -13.61 12.90
C PHE A 274 -18.07 -14.33 14.04
N GLU A 275 -17.28 -13.58 14.82
CA GLU A 275 -16.64 -14.12 16.03
C GLU A 275 -17.69 -14.56 17.06
N LEU A 276 -18.72 -13.73 17.32
CA LEU A 276 -19.81 -14.06 18.26
C LEU A 276 -20.71 -15.20 17.76
N LEU A 277 -20.85 -15.35 16.45
CA LEU A 277 -21.58 -16.46 15.84
C LEU A 277 -20.77 -17.78 15.83
N GLY A 278 -19.50 -17.77 16.29
CA GLY A 278 -18.64 -18.94 16.29
C GLY A 278 -18.22 -19.40 14.89
N VAL A 279 -18.18 -18.49 13.92
CA VAL A 279 -17.73 -18.80 12.55
C VAL A 279 -16.23 -19.15 12.58
N PRO A 280 -15.80 -20.26 11.94
CA PRO A 280 -14.39 -20.63 11.90
C PRO A 280 -13.52 -19.49 11.36
N GLU A 281 -12.37 -19.26 11.99
CA GLU A 281 -11.48 -18.12 11.70
C GLU A 281 -11.11 -18.03 10.21
N ARG A 282 -10.73 -19.16 9.60
CA ARG A 282 -10.38 -19.23 8.17
C ARG A 282 -11.55 -18.82 7.28
N LEU A 283 -12.76 -19.27 7.60
CA LEU A 283 -13.96 -18.96 6.82
C LEU A 283 -14.34 -17.48 6.96
N LYS A 284 -14.28 -16.94 8.18
CA LYS A 284 -14.54 -15.53 8.48
C LYS A 284 -13.66 -14.61 7.63
N TRP A 285 -12.33 -14.80 7.67
CA TRP A 285 -11.41 -13.95 6.92
C TRP A 285 -11.52 -14.16 5.39
N PHE A 286 -11.80 -15.38 4.94
CA PHE A 286 -12.03 -15.65 3.51
C PHE A 286 -13.27 -14.92 2.99
N VAL A 287 -14.39 -14.99 3.71
CA VAL A 287 -15.64 -14.31 3.34
C VAL A 287 -15.46 -12.79 3.35
N LEU A 288 -14.85 -12.23 4.41
CA LEU A 288 -14.62 -10.79 4.53
C LEU A 288 -13.66 -10.26 3.46
N SER A 289 -12.58 -10.98 3.15
CA SER A 289 -11.63 -10.53 2.13
C SER A 289 -12.20 -10.64 0.71
N SER A 290 -12.95 -11.71 0.42
CA SER A 290 -13.65 -11.86 -0.86
C SER A 290 -14.74 -10.80 -1.06
N SER A 291 -15.52 -10.47 -0.01
CA SER A 291 -16.51 -9.40 -0.10
C SER A 291 -15.86 -8.03 -0.23
N LEU A 292 -14.73 -7.79 0.46
CA LEU A 292 -13.98 -6.55 0.33
C LEU A 292 -13.38 -6.38 -1.06
N LEU A 293 -12.93 -7.47 -1.70
CA LEU A 293 -12.47 -7.45 -3.09
C LEU A 293 -13.59 -7.02 -4.05
N ALA A 294 -14.81 -7.55 -3.86
CA ALA A 294 -15.99 -7.16 -4.65
C ALA A 294 -16.39 -5.70 -4.41
N VAL A 295 -16.37 -5.24 -3.15
CA VAL A 295 -16.60 -3.83 -2.80
C VAL A 295 -15.53 -2.93 -3.42
N SER A 296 -14.27 -3.38 -3.46
CA SER A 296 -13.16 -2.66 -4.10
C SER A 296 -13.40 -2.48 -5.60
N SER A 297 -13.84 -3.54 -6.29
CA SER A 297 -14.26 -3.49 -7.70
C SER A 297 -15.40 -2.48 -7.92
N PHE A 298 -16.45 -2.53 -7.10
CA PHE A 298 -17.55 -1.57 -7.23
C PHE A 298 -17.11 -0.11 -7.04
N ILE A 299 -16.25 0.15 -6.04
CA ILE A 299 -15.74 1.49 -5.74
C ILE A 299 -14.83 2.01 -6.86
N ASN A 300 -14.09 1.12 -7.52
CA ASN A 300 -13.19 1.45 -8.62
C ASN A 300 -13.92 2.11 -9.80
N HIS A 301 -15.17 1.71 -10.07
CA HIS A 301 -16.02 2.30 -11.11
C HIS A 301 -16.88 3.48 -10.63
N SER A 302 -16.71 3.90 -9.37
CA SER A 302 -17.51 4.95 -8.72
C SER A 302 -16.75 6.29 -8.65
N LYS A 303 -17.45 7.34 -8.17
CA LYS A 303 -16.84 8.64 -7.86
C LYS A 303 -15.73 8.56 -6.79
N TYR A 304 -15.66 7.46 -6.04
CA TYR A 304 -14.73 7.24 -4.93
C TYR A 304 -13.49 6.41 -5.33
N GLN A 305 -13.15 6.32 -6.63
CA GLN A 305 -12.01 5.55 -7.13
C GLN A 305 -10.66 5.80 -6.40
N SER A 306 -10.49 6.97 -5.77
CA SER A 306 -9.28 7.33 -5.01
C SER A 306 -8.92 6.31 -3.91
N ILE A 307 -9.93 5.73 -3.23
CA ILE A 307 -9.70 4.76 -2.15
C ILE A 307 -9.63 3.31 -2.66
N ALA A 308 -10.05 3.04 -3.90
CA ALA A 308 -10.13 1.68 -4.45
C ALA A 308 -8.78 0.97 -4.43
N GLY A 309 -7.68 1.67 -4.73
CA GLY A 309 -6.34 1.09 -4.71
C GLY A 309 -5.94 0.53 -3.34
N LEU A 310 -6.27 1.25 -2.26
CA LEU A 310 -6.00 0.80 -0.89
C LEU A 310 -6.90 -0.38 -0.50
N LEU A 311 -8.18 -0.36 -0.89
CA LEU A 311 -9.09 -1.46 -0.61
C LEU A 311 -8.70 -2.74 -1.37
N PHE A 312 -8.26 -2.62 -2.63
CA PHE A 312 -7.68 -3.73 -3.38
C PHE A 312 -6.42 -4.29 -2.72
N PHE A 313 -5.56 -3.42 -2.17
CA PHE A 313 -4.38 -3.86 -1.43
C PHE A 313 -4.78 -4.72 -0.22
N ILE A 314 -5.62 -4.19 0.67
CA ILE A 314 -6.02 -4.89 1.90
C ILE A 314 -6.75 -6.20 1.57
N SER A 315 -7.74 -6.15 0.68
CA SER A 315 -8.53 -7.34 0.32
C SER A 315 -7.66 -8.43 -0.32
N SER A 316 -6.80 -8.09 -1.27
CA SER A 316 -5.95 -9.08 -1.94
C SER A 316 -4.91 -9.69 -1.01
N VAL A 317 -4.24 -8.89 -0.17
CA VAL A 317 -3.27 -9.40 0.81
C VAL A 317 -3.95 -10.37 1.77
N VAL A 318 -5.08 -10.00 2.37
CA VAL A 318 -5.79 -10.87 3.33
C VAL A 318 -6.34 -12.12 2.64
N LEU A 319 -6.95 -11.99 1.45
CA LEU A 319 -7.50 -13.12 0.71
C LEU A 319 -6.42 -14.13 0.34
N LEU A 320 -5.28 -13.65 -0.15
CA LEU A 320 -4.14 -14.50 -0.51
C LEU A 320 -3.53 -15.14 0.74
N SER A 321 -3.32 -14.41 1.84
CA SER A 321 -2.79 -15.00 3.07
C SER A 321 -3.69 -16.10 3.63
N VAL A 322 -5.00 -15.86 3.73
CA VAL A 322 -5.96 -16.84 4.26
C VAL A 322 -6.08 -18.05 3.34
N THR A 323 -6.08 -17.83 2.03
CA THR A 323 -6.10 -18.94 1.06
C THR A 323 -4.85 -19.79 1.20
N PHE A 324 -3.67 -19.17 1.38
CA PHE A 324 -2.43 -19.90 1.61
C PHE A 324 -2.52 -20.77 2.86
N ASP A 325 -2.99 -20.23 3.99
CA ASP A 325 -3.14 -20.99 5.23
C ASP A 325 -4.16 -22.15 5.13
N VAL A 326 -5.14 -22.03 4.23
CA VAL A 326 -6.14 -23.09 3.97
C VAL A 326 -5.53 -24.23 3.14
N VAL A 327 -4.70 -23.92 2.15
CA VAL A 327 -4.18 -24.88 1.17
C VAL A 327 -2.78 -25.41 1.49
N LYS A 328 -2.04 -24.74 2.37
CA LYS A 328 -0.70 -25.13 2.79
C LYS A 328 -0.68 -26.57 3.35
N ASP A 329 0.31 -27.36 2.92
CA ASP A 329 0.51 -28.76 3.34
C ASP A 329 -0.67 -29.69 2.96
N LYS A 330 -1.47 -29.29 1.96
CA LYS A 330 -2.57 -30.09 1.41
C LYS A 330 -2.26 -30.51 -0.02
N PRO A 331 -2.83 -31.64 -0.51
CA PRO A 331 -2.55 -32.11 -1.88
C PRO A 331 -3.03 -31.14 -2.97
N TYR A 332 -3.92 -30.21 -2.63
CA TYR A 332 -4.45 -29.17 -3.52
C TYR A 332 -3.76 -27.82 -3.37
N GLU A 333 -2.55 -27.76 -2.79
CA GLU A 333 -1.78 -26.53 -2.60
C GLU A 333 -1.56 -25.75 -3.91
N ILE A 334 -1.44 -26.46 -5.04
CA ILE A 334 -1.30 -25.89 -6.39
C ILE A 334 -2.50 -25.00 -6.77
N LEU A 335 -3.69 -25.19 -6.17
CA LEU A 335 -4.85 -24.31 -6.38
C LEU A 335 -4.58 -22.87 -5.96
N TYR A 336 -3.63 -22.63 -5.04
CA TYR A 336 -3.18 -21.29 -4.69
C TYR A 336 -2.72 -20.50 -5.92
N LEU A 337 -1.93 -21.14 -6.78
CA LEU A 337 -1.44 -20.54 -8.02
C LEU A 337 -2.60 -20.20 -8.97
N GLY A 338 -3.60 -21.08 -9.05
CA GLY A 338 -4.82 -20.83 -9.81
C GLY A 338 -5.57 -19.59 -9.32
N LEU A 339 -5.73 -19.43 -8.01
CA LEU A 339 -6.36 -18.24 -7.43
C LEU A 339 -5.52 -16.98 -7.66
N ALA A 340 -4.21 -17.05 -7.48
CA ALA A 340 -3.31 -15.92 -7.73
C ALA A 340 -3.34 -15.47 -9.21
N CYS A 341 -3.32 -16.41 -10.16
CA CYS A 341 -3.52 -16.12 -11.58
C CYS A 341 -4.92 -15.55 -11.88
N GLY A 342 -5.96 -16.05 -11.20
CA GLY A 342 -7.31 -15.50 -11.28
C GLY A 342 -7.37 -14.05 -10.83
N LEU A 343 -6.67 -13.68 -9.75
CA LEU A 343 -6.57 -12.29 -9.30
C LEU A 343 -5.73 -11.41 -10.23
N ILE A 344 -4.70 -11.96 -10.89
CA ILE A 344 -3.97 -11.26 -11.97
C ILE A 344 -4.93 -10.93 -13.12
N TYR A 345 -5.74 -11.90 -13.55
CA TYR A 345 -6.74 -11.70 -14.60
C TYR A 345 -7.80 -10.67 -14.19
N MET A 346 -8.30 -10.75 -12.95
CA MET A 346 -9.22 -9.77 -12.39
C MET A 346 -8.59 -8.37 -12.33
N ALA A 347 -7.29 -8.25 -12.04
CA ALA A 347 -6.59 -6.97 -12.07
C ALA A 347 -6.56 -6.32 -13.45
N ILE A 348 -6.53 -7.12 -14.53
CA ILE A 348 -6.60 -6.62 -15.91
C ILE A 348 -8.01 -6.10 -16.20
N ILE A 349 -9.05 -6.85 -15.84
CA ILE A 349 -10.45 -6.43 -16.01
C ILE A 349 -10.72 -5.13 -15.25
N GLU A 350 -10.31 -5.08 -13.99
CA GLU A 350 -10.53 -3.94 -13.11
C GLU A 350 -9.53 -2.80 -13.35
N SER A 351 -8.57 -2.95 -14.26
CA SER A 351 -7.50 -1.97 -14.51
C SER A 351 -6.76 -1.53 -13.23
N SER A 352 -6.64 -2.41 -12.23
CA SER A 352 -6.06 -2.12 -10.92
C SER A 352 -4.59 -2.51 -10.84
N ARG A 353 -3.71 -1.49 -10.85
CA ARG A 353 -2.25 -1.66 -10.74
C ARG A 353 -1.83 -2.32 -9.41
N VAL A 354 -2.56 -2.02 -8.33
CA VAL A 354 -2.25 -2.53 -6.98
C VAL A 354 -2.59 -4.01 -6.88
N LEU A 355 -3.77 -4.41 -7.36
CA LEU A 355 -4.17 -5.82 -7.39
C LEU A 355 -3.21 -6.65 -8.26
N LEU A 356 -2.79 -6.10 -9.41
CA LEU A 356 -1.82 -6.74 -10.29
C LEU A 356 -0.48 -6.97 -9.57
N PHE A 357 0.01 -5.95 -8.88
CA PHE A 357 1.27 -6.02 -8.15
C PHE A 357 1.22 -7.06 -7.03
N ILE A 358 0.19 -7.02 -6.17
CA ILE A 358 0.07 -7.95 -5.03
C ILE A 358 -0.11 -9.39 -5.50
N SER A 359 -0.94 -9.63 -6.53
CA SER A 359 -1.16 -10.98 -7.05
C SER A 359 0.09 -11.54 -7.74
N SER A 360 0.84 -10.70 -8.45
CA SER A 360 2.13 -11.08 -9.04
C SER A 360 3.17 -11.37 -7.97
N LEU A 361 3.24 -10.55 -6.93
CA LEU A 361 4.13 -10.76 -5.79
C LEU A 361 3.79 -12.05 -5.04
N ALA A 362 2.51 -12.33 -4.80
CA ALA A 362 2.07 -13.57 -4.16
C ALA A 362 2.38 -14.80 -5.01
N THR A 363 2.20 -14.71 -6.34
CA THR A 363 2.60 -15.76 -7.28
C THR A 363 4.09 -16.05 -7.15
N LEU A 364 4.92 -15.01 -7.12
CA LEU A 364 6.36 -15.13 -6.93
C LEU A 364 6.68 -15.77 -5.58
N CYS A 365 6.13 -15.25 -4.47
CA CYS A 365 6.36 -15.78 -3.13
C CYS A 365 5.97 -17.26 -3.02
N PHE A 366 4.87 -17.67 -3.66
CA PHE A 366 4.45 -19.06 -3.70
C PHE A 366 5.43 -19.94 -4.48
N ILE A 367 5.94 -19.48 -5.62
CA ILE A 367 6.99 -20.20 -6.36
C ILE A 367 8.26 -20.35 -5.52
N LEU A 368 8.67 -19.32 -4.77
CA LEU A 368 9.81 -19.39 -3.84
C LEU A 368 9.55 -20.42 -2.73
N TYR A 369 8.38 -20.37 -2.10
CA TYR A 369 7.97 -21.30 -1.05
C TYR A 369 7.98 -22.75 -1.56
N PHE A 370 7.28 -23.01 -2.67
CA PHE A 370 7.17 -24.33 -3.26
C PHE A 370 8.54 -24.88 -3.67
N SER A 371 9.40 -24.02 -4.24
CA SER A 371 10.78 -24.39 -4.59
C SER A 371 11.61 -24.72 -3.35
N SER A 372 11.48 -23.97 -2.27
CA SER A 372 12.23 -24.23 -1.03
C SER A 372 11.85 -25.56 -0.38
N GLN A 373 10.59 -25.97 -0.46
CA GLN A 373 10.09 -27.22 0.12
C GLN A 373 10.49 -28.45 -0.71
N HIS A 374 10.54 -28.31 -2.04
CA HIS A 374 10.86 -29.42 -2.96
C HIS A 374 12.35 -29.51 -3.32
N PHE A 375 13.10 -28.43 -3.17
CA PHE A 375 14.56 -28.36 -3.41
C PHE A 375 15.36 -27.83 -2.18
N PRO A 376 15.12 -28.35 -0.95
CA PRO A 376 15.65 -27.77 0.29
C PRO A 376 17.18 -27.89 0.44
N HIS A 377 17.80 -28.91 -0.17
CA HIS A 377 19.22 -29.21 0.01
C HIS A 377 20.14 -28.59 -1.05
N THR A 378 19.62 -27.68 -1.87
CA THR A 378 20.41 -27.00 -2.90
C THR A 378 20.29 -25.49 -2.74
N ILE A 379 21.39 -24.84 -2.36
CA ILE A 379 21.59 -23.38 -2.48
C ILE A 379 21.45 -22.92 -3.95
N GLY A 380 21.37 -23.88 -4.88
CA GLY A 380 21.13 -23.65 -6.30
C GLY A 380 19.88 -22.80 -6.58
N TRP A 381 18.74 -23.00 -5.92
CA TRP A 381 17.49 -22.38 -6.40
C TRP A 381 17.45 -20.84 -6.29
N PRO A 382 17.91 -20.17 -5.19
CA PRO A 382 17.97 -18.71 -5.16
C PRO A 382 19.05 -18.16 -6.09
N ILE A 383 20.19 -18.86 -6.19
CA ILE A 383 21.27 -18.49 -7.12
C ILE A 383 20.79 -18.59 -8.57
N THR A 384 20.01 -19.62 -8.90
CA THR A 384 19.38 -19.79 -10.21
C THR A 384 18.43 -18.65 -10.52
N LEU A 385 17.62 -18.18 -9.55
CA LEU A 385 16.77 -17.00 -9.75
C LEU A 385 17.58 -15.73 -10.03
N ILE A 386 18.69 -15.52 -9.31
CA ILE A 386 19.60 -14.39 -9.55
C ILE A 386 20.23 -14.49 -10.95
N ILE A 387 20.72 -15.68 -11.34
CA ILE A 387 21.34 -15.91 -12.64
C ILE A 387 20.33 -15.70 -13.77
N ILE A 388 19.14 -16.29 -13.69
CA ILE A 388 18.07 -16.10 -14.68
C ILE A 388 17.68 -14.63 -14.75
N GLY A 389 17.56 -13.96 -13.60
CA GLY A 389 17.24 -12.54 -13.56
C GLY A 389 18.31 -11.67 -14.22
N LEU A 390 19.59 -11.93 -13.96
CA LEU A 390 20.72 -11.28 -14.63
C LEU A 390 20.74 -11.56 -16.13
N LEU A 391 20.44 -12.78 -16.56
CA LEU A 391 20.34 -13.15 -17.97
C LEU A 391 19.23 -12.36 -18.67
N LEU A 392 18.05 -12.23 -18.06
CA LEU A 392 16.93 -11.46 -18.63
C LEU A 392 17.25 -9.97 -18.74
N VAL A 393 17.90 -9.38 -17.74
CA VAL A 393 18.39 -7.99 -17.82
C VAL A 393 19.47 -7.85 -18.89
N GLY A 394 20.38 -8.83 -18.99
CA GLY A 394 21.43 -8.86 -20.01
C GLY A 394 20.89 -8.95 -21.43
N VAL A 395 19.90 -9.81 -21.67
CA VAL A 395 19.22 -9.94 -22.98
C VAL A 395 18.54 -8.61 -23.36
N SER A 396 17.86 -7.95 -22.42
CA SER A 396 17.29 -6.61 -22.66
C SER A 396 18.37 -5.60 -23.11
N GLY A 397 19.53 -5.58 -22.44
CA GLY A 397 20.65 -4.72 -22.83
C GLY A 397 21.22 -5.02 -24.22
N ILE A 398 21.33 -6.30 -24.58
CA ILE A 398 21.80 -6.74 -25.90
C ILE A 398 20.81 -6.34 -26.99
N VAL A 399 19.51 -6.54 -26.77
CA VAL A 399 18.46 -6.16 -27.72
C VAL A 399 18.45 -4.65 -27.95
N ILE A 400 18.62 -3.84 -26.91
CA ILE A 400 18.75 -2.37 -27.05
C ILE A 400 19.97 -2.00 -27.91
N LYS A 401 21.11 -2.67 -27.67
CA LYS A 401 22.36 -2.39 -28.40
C LYS A 401 22.30 -2.83 -29.86
N LEU A 402 21.64 -3.94 -30.15
CA LEU A 402 21.42 -4.43 -31.52
C LEU A 402 20.44 -3.53 -32.27
N ASN A 403 19.35 -3.10 -31.63
CA ASN A 403 18.38 -2.19 -32.24
C ASN A 403 19.04 -0.87 -32.61
N LYS A 404 19.89 -0.30 -31.75
CA LYS A 404 20.64 0.94 -32.04
C LYS A 404 21.70 0.82 -33.15
N LYS A 405 22.13 -0.42 -33.49
CA LYS A 405 23.22 -0.68 -34.45
C LYS A 405 22.71 -1.08 -35.83
N TYR A 406 21.52 -1.69 -35.92
CA TYR A 406 21.02 -2.30 -37.16
C TYR A 406 19.65 -1.75 -37.63
N MET A 407 19.04 -0.84 -36.87
CA MET A 407 17.91 0.00 -37.28
C MET A 407 18.27 1.46 -37.04
#